data_AF-A0AAN7PDW9-F1
#
_entry.id   AF-A0AAN7PDW9-F1
#
_cell.length_a   1.000
_cell.length_b   1.000
_cell.length_c   1.000
_cell.angle_alpha   90.00
_cell.angle_beta   90.00
_cell.angle_gamma   90.00
#
_symmetry.space_group_name_H-M   'P 1'
#
loop_
_entity.id
_entity.type
_entity.pdbx_description
1 polymer ?
#
loop_
_entity_poly.entity_id
_entity_poly.type
_entity_poly.pdbx_seq_one_letter_code
_entity_poly.pdbx_strand_id
1 'polypeptide(L)'
;MVSGDPSPEQRLSLTSRTVRTKYGDVSGVIVTLDSRHLEPVEVFRGIPYASPPLGSLRFMPPVTGALWSGVKIADKFSPVCPQRLPDIYNETAALKRMPRGRLEYLKRLLPYLQNQNEDCLYLNIYAPAQDFSENISEDESSKKVTHQDFQSYNSVSGEPSTIKIKSDKWSSKNILEDHALEELENG
;
A
#
# COMPACT_ATOMS: atom_id res chain seq x y z
N MET A 1 35.48 -22.11 4.93
CA MET A 1 35.09 -20.99 4.06
C MET A 1 33.60 -21.14 3.82
N VAL A 2 32.79 -20.46 4.63
CA VAL A 2 31.32 -20.55 4.56
C VAL A 2 30.87 -19.57 3.48
N SER A 3 30.31 -20.12 2.40
CA SER A 3 29.52 -19.37 1.42
C SER A 3 28.30 -18.82 2.14
N GLY A 4 28.31 -17.52 2.43
CA GLY A 4 27.12 -16.81 2.87
C GLY A 4 26.16 -16.70 1.71
N ASP A 5 24.99 -17.32 1.83
CA ASP A 5 23.86 -16.96 0.98
C ASP A 5 23.55 -15.47 1.20
N PRO A 6 23.42 -14.66 0.14
CA PRO A 6 23.07 -13.26 0.29
C PRO A 6 21.63 -13.12 0.80
N SER A 7 21.43 -12.15 1.69
CA SER A 7 20.11 -11.76 2.23
C SER A 7 19.11 -11.45 1.10
N PRO A 8 17.79 -11.70 1.28
CA PRO A 8 16.76 -11.48 0.27
C PRO A 8 16.53 -10.00 -0.14
N GLU A 9 17.23 -9.04 0.47
CA GLU A 9 16.97 -7.61 0.30
C GLU A 9 17.73 -6.95 -0.86
N GLN A 10 18.48 -7.68 -1.68
CA GLN A 10 19.25 -7.10 -2.80
C GLN A 10 18.79 -7.57 -4.18
N ARG A 11 17.48 -7.66 -4.41
CA ARG A 11 16.94 -7.58 -5.77
C ARG A 11 17.09 -6.14 -6.25
N LEU A 12 17.74 -5.93 -7.40
CA LEU A 12 17.90 -4.61 -8.03
C LEU A 12 16.50 -3.98 -8.26
N SER A 13 16.08 -3.14 -7.32
CA SER A 13 14.84 -2.37 -7.42
C SER A 13 15.09 -1.22 -8.40
N LEU A 14 14.62 -1.37 -9.63
CA LEU A 14 14.65 -0.29 -10.62
C LEU A 14 13.66 0.81 -10.18
N THR A 15 14.07 2.06 -10.29
CA THR A 15 13.17 3.20 -10.05
C THR A 15 12.07 3.21 -11.11
N SER A 16 10.82 3.33 -10.69
CA SER A 16 9.67 3.49 -11.60
C SER A 16 9.59 4.92 -12.14
N ARG A 17 8.85 5.11 -13.23
CA ARG A 17 8.55 6.43 -13.79
C ARG A 17 7.96 7.37 -12.74
N THR A 18 8.17 8.66 -12.95
CA THR A 18 7.49 9.70 -12.19
C THR A 18 6.05 9.85 -12.68
N VAL A 19 5.08 9.70 -11.78
CA VAL A 19 3.66 9.88 -12.03
C VAL A 19 3.20 11.19 -11.41
N ARG A 20 2.59 12.06 -12.21
CA ARG A 20 1.99 13.32 -11.73
C ARG A 20 0.64 13.05 -11.08
N THR A 21 0.45 13.58 -9.88
CA THR A 21 -0.83 13.54 -9.15
C THR A 21 -1.33 14.96 -8.88
N LYS A 22 -2.58 15.10 -8.43
CA LYS A 22 -3.13 16.42 -8.04
C LYS A 22 -2.42 17.04 -6.82
N TYR A 23 -1.73 16.22 -6.03
CA TYR A 23 -1.02 16.67 -4.82
C TYR A 23 0.47 16.91 -5.02
N GLY A 24 1.04 16.40 -6.11
CA GLY A 24 2.46 16.45 -6.42
C GLY A 24 2.93 15.23 -7.19
N ASP A 25 4.20 15.23 -7.59
CA ASP A 25 4.79 14.14 -8.38
C ASP A 25 5.24 13.00 -7.45
N VAL A 26 5.11 11.74 -7.91
CA VAL A 26 5.47 10.53 -7.14
C VAL A 26 6.33 9.60 -7.99
N SER A 27 7.35 8.99 -7.41
CA SER A 27 8.14 7.91 -8.04
C SER A 27 8.18 6.70 -7.12
N GLY A 28 7.94 5.51 -7.69
CA GLY A 28 7.94 4.23 -6.98
C GLY A 28 9.09 3.32 -7.40
N VAL A 29 8.88 2.02 -7.30
CA VAL A 29 9.84 0.98 -7.66
C VAL A 29 9.21 -0.05 -8.59
N ILE A 30 10.00 -0.62 -9.49
CA ILE A 30 9.60 -1.76 -10.31
C ILE A 30 10.01 -3.03 -9.58
N VAL A 31 9.04 -3.90 -9.32
CA VAL A 31 9.24 -5.21 -8.69
C VAL A 31 9.00 -6.30 -9.74
N THR A 32 10.02 -7.11 -9.98
CA THR A 32 9.91 -8.32 -10.80
C THR A 32 9.51 -9.50 -9.91
N LEU A 33 8.61 -10.36 -10.37
CA LEU A 33 8.15 -11.53 -9.62
C LEU A 33 8.93 -12.77 -10.09
N ASP A 34 9.23 -13.71 -9.18
CA ASP A 34 9.91 -14.98 -9.50
C ASP A 34 9.01 -15.97 -10.25
N SER A 35 8.31 -15.51 -11.29
CA SER A 35 7.44 -16.33 -12.13
C SER A 35 7.65 -15.94 -13.59
N ARG A 36 7.79 -16.95 -14.46
CA ARG A 36 7.98 -16.76 -15.90
C ARG A 36 6.75 -16.19 -16.62
N HIS A 37 5.61 -16.07 -15.94
CA HIS A 37 4.34 -15.64 -16.53
C HIS A 37 3.80 -14.34 -15.93
N LEU A 38 4.56 -13.72 -15.02
CA LEU A 38 4.12 -12.49 -14.36
C LEU A 38 4.98 -11.33 -14.85
N GLU A 39 4.30 -10.35 -15.43
CA GLU A 39 4.93 -9.09 -15.82
C GLU A 39 5.43 -8.32 -14.59
N PRO A 40 6.47 -7.47 -14.75
CA PRO A 40 6.91 -6.57 -13.69
C PRO A 40 5.77 -5.65 -13.23
N VAL A 41 5.82 -5.22 -11.98
CA VAL A 41 4.80 -4.36 -11.35
C VAL A 41 5.47 -3.07 -10.89
N GLU A 42 4.91 -1.92 -11.28
CA GLU A 42 5.17 -0.64 -10.64
C GLU A 42 4.47 -0.59 -9.28
N VAL A 43 5.26 -0.35 -8.25
CA VAL A 43 4.84 -0.34 -6.85
C VAL A 43 5.10 1.03 -6.26
N PHE A 44 4.04 1.68 -5.81
CA PHE A 44 4.09 2.95 -5.09
C PHE A 44 3.56 2.73 -3.68
N ARG A 45 4.38 2.97 -2.66
CA ARG A 45 4.05 2.73 -1.25
C ARG A 45 4.08 4.02 -0.45
N GLY A 46 3.19 4.13 0.54
CA GLY A 46 3.18 5.26 1.46
C GLY A 46 2.80 6.60 0.80
N ILE A 47 1.85 6.58 -0.14
CA ILE A 47 1.30 7.81 -0.73
C ILE A 47 0.22 8.36 0.21
N PRO A 48 0.34 9.59 0.73
CA PRO A 48 -0.69 10.20 1.56
C PRO A 48 -1.91 10.50 0.69
N TYR A 49 -3.10 10.13 1.20
CA TYR A 49 -4.37 10.43 0.52
C TYR A 49 -5.24 11.43 1.29
N ALA A 50 -4.93 11.66 2.56
CA ALA A 50 -5.61 12.60 3.45
C ALA A 50 -4.62 13.24 4.43
N SER A 51 -5.03 14.33 5.07
CA SER A 51 -4.30 14.96 6.16
C SER A 51 -4.31 14.06 7.41
N PRO A 52 -3.21 14.00 8.19
CA PRO A 52 -3.15 13.18 9.39
C PRO A 52 -4.26 13.54 10.40
N PRO A 53 -4.99 12.56 10.97
CA PRO A 53 -6.11 12.81 11.88
C PRO A 53 -5.63 13.13 13.31
N LEU A 54 -4.69 14.06 13.43
CA LEU A 54 -4.03 14.44 14.68
C LEU A 54 -4.73 15.64 15.33
N GLY A 55 -4.64 15.72 16.67
CA GLY A 55 -5.11 16.88 17.43
C GLY A 55 -6.58 17.22 17.17
N SER A 56 -6.86 18.40 16.64
CA SER A 56 -8.22 18.87 16.33
C SER A 56 -8.88 18.13 15.16
N LEU A 57 -8.12 17.39 14.34
CA LEU A 57 -8.65 16.54 13.27
C LEU A 57 -9.02 15.13 13.77
N ARG A 58 -8.71 14.80 15.02
CA ARG A 58 -9.08 13.51 15.59
C ARG A 58 -10.61 13.42 15.69
N PHE A 59 -11.18 12.31 15.22
CA PHE A 59 -12.63 12.07 15.14
C PHE A 59 -13.40 13.00 14.19
N MET A 60 -12.70 13.76 13.36
CA MET A 60 -13.29 14.48 12.24
C MET A 60 -13.23 13.62 10.97
N PRO A 61 -14.09 13.89 9.98
CA PRO A 61 -13.94 13.30 8.65
C PRO A 61 -12.54 13.57 8.07
N PRO A 62 -11.97 12.64 7.28
CA PRO A 62 -10.70 12.86 6.61
C PRO A 62 -10.73 14.14 5.76
N VAL A 63 -9.71 14.98 5.91
CA VAL A 63 -9.54 16.19 5.11
C VAL A 63 -8.48 15.96 4.04
N THR A 64 -8.60 16.63 2.91
CA THR A 64 -7.60 16.64 1.85
C THR A 64 -6.18 16.89 2.37
N GLY A 65 -5.20 16.13 1.87
CA GLY A 65 -3.79 16.26 2.23
C GLY A 65 -3.13 17.51 1.65
N ALA A 66 -2.00 17.93 2.24
CA ALA A 66 -1.19 19.03 1.74
C ALA A 66 -0.50 18.67 0.41
N LEU A 67 -0.33 19.69 -0.45
CA LEU A 67 0.51 19.58 -1.64
C LEU A 67 1.99 19.46 -1.23
N TRP A 68 2.78 18.69 -1.98
CA TRP A 68 4.24 18.65 -1.81
C TRP A 68 4.96 19.15 -3.06
N SER A 69 6.12 19.79 -2.84
CA SER A 69 7.01 20.22 -3.92
C SER A 69 8.01 19.12 -4.29
N GLY A 70 8.33 19.01 -5.57
CA GLY A 70 9.28 18.01 -6.07
C GLY A 70 8.65 16.61 -6.17
N VAL A 71 9.50 15.59 -6.29
CA VAL A 71 9.08 14.19 -6.45
C VAL A 71 9.12 13.49 -5.10
N LYS A 72 7.97 12.96 -4.67
CA LYS A 72 7.89 12.09 -3.50
C LYS A 72 8.34 10.67 -3.86
N ILE A 73 9.35 10.17 -3.15
CA ILE A 73 9.76 8.77 -3.26
C ILE A 73 8.79 7.90 -2.45
N ALA A 74 8.15 6.96 -3.15
CA ALA A 74 7.11 6.07 -2.66
C ALA A 74 7.56 4.60 -2.77
N ASP A 75 8.70 4.28 -2.17
CA ASP A 75 9.32 2.95 -2.20
C ASP A 75 9.09 2.14 -0.91
N LYS A 76 8.68 2.82 0.18
CA LYS A 76 8.54 2.27 1.53
C LYS A 76 7.12 2.40 2.06
N PHE A 77 6.74 1.44 2.90
CA PHE A 77 5.47 1.52 3.62
C PHE A 77 5.50 2.62 4.68
N SER A 78 4.40 3.37 4.76
CA SER A 78 4.13 4.29 5.87
C SER A 78 3.67 3.53 7.12
N PRO A 79 3.65 4.18 8.30
CA PRO A 79 3.10 3.58 9.52
C PRO A 79 1.67 3.09 9.32
N VAL A 80 1.36 1.94 9.94
CA VAL A 80 -0.02 1.44 10.04
C VAL A 80 -0.77 2.17 11.16
N CYS A 81 -2.10 2.16 11.10
CA CYS A 81 -2.90 2.78 12.15
C CYS A 81 -2.76 2.07 13.50
N PRO A 82 -2.94 2.78 14.63
CA PRO A 82 -2.78 2.20 15.95
C PRO A 82 -3.80 1.07 16.17
N GLN A 83 -3.31 -0.12 16.55
CA GLN A 83 -4.11 -1.30 16.82
C GLN A 83 -3.48 -2.14 17.93
N ARG A 84 -4.33 -2.80 18.73
CA ARG A 84 -3.86 -3.71 19.79
C ARG A 84 -3.42 -5.04 19.19
N LEU A 85 -2.12 -5.28 19.19
CA LEU A 85 -1.56 -6.54 18.72
C LEU A 85 -1.74 -7.65 19.76
N PRO A 86 -2.10 -8.88 19.37
CA PRO A 86 -2.17 -10.01 20.29
C PRO A 86 -0.78 -10.39 20.78
N ASP A 87 -0.64 -10.68 22.07
CA ASP A 87 0.59 -11.27 22.61
C ASP A 87 0.73 -12.73 22.14
N ILE A 88 1.75 -12.95 21.32
CA ILE A 88 2.11 -14.27 20.80
C ILE A 88 3.54 -14.69 21.17
N TYR A 89 4.19 -13.97 22.09
CA TYR A 89 5.57 -14.29 22.49
C TYR A 89 5.64 -15.69 23.10
N ASN A 90 4.64 -16.05 23.90
CA ASN A 90 4.46 -17.41 24.42
C ASN A 90 3.51 -18.20 23.52
N GLU A 91 4.08 -18.99 22.60
CA GLU A 91 3.33 -19.83 21.66
C GLU A 91 2.39 -20.82 22.35
N THR A 92 2.83 -21.46 23.45
CA THR A 92 1.99 -22.39 24.21
C THR A 92 0.76 -21.70 24.79
N ALA A 93 0.92 -20.48 25.31
CA ALA A 93 -0.21 -19.69 25.81
C ALA A 93 -1.11 -19.18 24.68
N ALA A 94 -0.51 -18.78 23.54
CA ALA A 94 -1.25 -18.34 22.37
C ALA A 94 -2.10 -19.48 21.77
N LEU A 95 -1.55 -20.69 21.64
CA LEU A 95 -2.26 -21.86 21.10
C LEU A 95 -3.43 -22.33 21.96
N LYS A 96 -3.48 -21.96 23.25
CA LYS A 96 -4.68 -22.16 24.08
C LYS A 96 -5.82 -21.21 23.73
N ARG A 97 -5.51 -20.05 23.14
CA ARG A 97 -6.45 -18.96 22.83
C ARG A 97 -6.80 -18.85 21.35
N MET A 98 -5.96 -19.39 20.45
CA MET A 98 -6.17 -19.34 19.01
C MET A 98 -5.69 -20.60 18.28
N PRO A 99 -6.31 -20.96 17.14
CA PRO A 99 -5.84 -22.05 16.28
C PRO A 99 -4.43 -21.82 15.74
N ARG A 100 -3.69 -22.90 15.45
CA ARG A 100 -2.33 -22.86 14.88
C ARG A 100 -2.22 -21.99 13.63
N GLY A 101 -3.15 -22.15 12.68
CA GLY A 101 -3.13 -21.35 11.44
C GLY A 101 -3.27 -19.85 11.68
N ARG A 102 -4.04 -19.44 12.70
CA ARG A 102 -4.15 -18.03 13.09
C ARG A 102 -2.85 -17.52 13.71
N LEU A 103 -2.21 -18.32 14.55
CA LEU A 103 -0.92 -17.98 15.14
C LEU A 103 0.16 -17.81 14.07
N GLU A 104 0.26 -18.75 13.13
CA GLU A 104 1.21 -18.70 12.03
C GLU A 104 0.97 -17.49 11.12
N TYR A 105 -0.29 -17.21 10.80
CA TYR A 105 -0.68 -16.01 10.07
C TYR A 105 -0.23 -14.72 10.79
N LEU A 106 -0.49 -14.62 12.10
CA LEU A 106 -0.06 -13.47 12.90
C LEU A 106 1.47 -13.35 12.97
N LYS A 107 2.20 -14.45 13.15
CA LYS A 107 3.67 -14.45 13.14
C LYS A 107 4.22 -13.85 11.84
N ARG A 108 3.61 -14.15 10.69
CA ARG A 108 3.99 -13.58 9.39
C ARG A 108 3.64 -12.09 9.25
N LEU A 109 2.53 -11.66 9.85
CA LEU A 109 2.07 -10.27 9.74
C LEU A 109 2.75 -9.31 10.70
N LEU A 110 3.11 -9.75 11.90
CA LEU A 110 3.58 -8.86 12.96
C LEU A 110 4.71 -7.91 12.57
N PRO A 111 5.73 -8.30 11.78
CA PRO A 111 6.78 -7.37 11.35
C PRO A 111 6.23 -6.13 10.61
N TYR A 112 5.15 -6.28 9.86
CA TYR A 112 4.49 -5.18 9.14
C TYR A 112 3.61 -4.29 10.03
N LEU A 113 3.23 -4.78 11.22
CA LEU A 113 2.32 -4.12 12.14
C LEU A 113 3.01 -3.41 13.31
N GLN A 114 4.35 -3.50 13.42
CA GLN A 114 5.11 -2.92 14.52
C GLN A 114 5.19 -1.39 14.45
N ASN A 115 5.30 -0.83 13.23
CA ASN A 115 5.41 0.61 13.04
C ASN A 115 4.02 1.26 12.99
N GLN A 116 3.51 1.66 14.16
CA GLN A 116 2.18 2.28 14.31
C GLN A 116 2.27 3.78 14.60
N ASN A 117 1.38 4.56 13.99
CA ASN A 117 1.23 5.99 14.26
C ASN A 117 -0.22 6.44 13.98
N GLU A 118 -0.72 7.47 14.67
CA GLU A 118 -2.01 8.09 14.31
C GLU A 118 -1.94 8.79 12.93
N ASP A 119 -0.76 9.23 12.50
CA ASP A 119 -0.48 9.58 11.11
C ASP A 119 -0.30 8.31 10.25
N CYS A 120 -1.43 7.74 9.79
CA CYS A 120 -1.48 6.47 9.06
C CYS A 120 -2.35 6.50 7.79
N LEU A 121 -2.82 7.66 7.33
CA LEU A 121 -3.70 7.78 6.15
C LEU A 121 -2.91 7.76 4.84
N TYR A 122 -2.33 6.59 4.56
CA TYR A 122 -1.54 6.31 3.36
C TYR A 122 -2.10 5.13 2.58
N LEU A 123 -1.88 5.15 1.27
CA LEU A 123 -2.23 4.06 0.37
C LEU A 123 -1.00 3.51 -0.34
N ASN A 124 -1.14 2.27 -0.80
CA ASN A 124 -0.18 1.61 -1.68
C ASN A 124 -0.86 1.28 -3.02
N ILE A 125 -0.17 1.54 -4.12
CA ILE A 125 -0.64 1.30 -5.48
C ILE A 125 0.26 0.27 -6.15
N TYR A 126 -0.35 -0.75 -6.72
CA TYR A 126 0.32 -1.77 -7.53
C TYR A 126 -0.29 -1.75 -8.93
N ALA A 127 0.52 -1.42 -9.93
CA ALA A 127 0.12 -1.33 -11.33
C ALA A 127 1.08 -2.17 -12.19
N PRO A 128 0.61 -2.83 -13.27
CA PRO A 128 1.50 -3.47 -14.23
C PRO A 128 2.51 -2.46 -14.77
N ALA A 129 3.78 -2.86 -14.88
CA ALA A 129 4.79 -2.00 -15.47
C ALA A 129 4.47 -1.74 -16.94
N GLN A 130 4.69 -0.50 -17.38
CA GLN A 130 4.54 -0.14 -18.78
C GLN A 130 5.82 -0.48 -19.54
N ASP A 131 5.66 -1.17 -20.67
CA ASP A 131 6.73 -1.27 -21.66
C ASP A 131 6.98 0.11 -22.29
N PHE A 132 8.25 0.52 -22.32
CA PHE A 132 8.69 1.78 -22.94
C PHE A 132 8.69 1.73 -24.49
N SER A 133 7.84 0.91 -25.11
CA SER A 133 7.72 0.85 -26.58
C SER A 133 6.53 1.69 -27.07
N GLU A 134 6.88 2.85 -27.63
CA GLU A 134 6.17 3.78 -28.53
C GLU A 134 4.63 3.71 -28.72
N ASN A 135 4.03 4.91 -28.60
CA ASN A 135 2.78 5.40 -29.21
C ASN A 135 1.52 4.51 -29.06
N ILE A 136 0.74 4.76 -28.01
CA ILE A 136 -0.63 4.24 -27.92
C ILE A 136 -1.62 5.40 -27.86
N SER A 137 -2.46 5.44 -28.88
CA SER A 137 -3.71 6.17 -28.99
C SER A 137 -4.53 6.12 -27.70
N GLU A 138 -5.01 7.29 -27.29
CA GLU A 138 -5.98 7.47 -26.21
C GLU A 138 -7.29 6.75 -26.57
N ASP A 139 -7.58 5.63 -25.91
CA ASP A 139 -8.94 5.16 -25.55
C ASP A 139 -8.88 3.70 -25.08
N GLU A 140 -8.63 3.46 -23.80
CA GLU A 140 -9.10 2.26 -23.10
C GLU A 140 -9.10 2.49 -21.58
N SER A 141 -10.19 2.07 -20.92
CA SER A 141 -10.45 2.29 -19.49
C SER A 141 -9.85 1.14 -18.67
N SER A 142 -8.86 1.45 -17.82
CA SER A 142 -8.24 0.46 -16.92
C SER A 142 -9.17 0.10 -15.75
N LYS A 143 -9.24 -1.19 -15.40
CA LYS A 143 -10.05 -1.66 -14.26
C LYS A 143 -9.28 -1.51 -12.95
N LYS A 144 -9.76 -0.64 -12.06
CA LYS A 144 -9.24 -0.47 -10.70
C LYS A 144 -9.88 -1.51 -9.77
N VAL A 145 -9.08 -2.18 -8.94
CA VAL A 145 -9.54 -3.07 -7.87
C VAL A 145 -9.02 -2.55 -6.53
N THR A 146 -9.92 -2.02 -5.72
CA THR A 146 -9.58 -1.54 -4.38
C THR A 146 -9.71 -2.69 -3.39
N HIS A 147 -8.65 -2.98 -2.65
CA HIS A 147 -8.68 -3.92 -1.53
C HIS A 147 -8.65 -3.14 -0.22
N GLN A 148 -9.77 -3.19 0.49
CA GLN A 148 -9.87 -2.71 1.86
C GLN A 148 -10.04 -3.92 2.77
N ASP A 149 -9.09 -4.09 3.66
CA ASP A 149 -9.08 -5.21 4.60
C ASP A 149 -10.05 -4.93 5.75
N PHE A 150 -11.16 -5.67 5.80
CA PHE A 150 -12.11 -5.62 6.91
C PHE A 150 -11.83 -6.76 7.90
N GLN A 151 -11.36 -6.41 9.09
CA GLN A 151 -11.46 -7.24 10.28
C GLN A 151 -12.30 -6.51 11.35
N SER A 152 -12.50 -7.12 12.52
CA SER A 152 -13.14 -6.47 13.68
C SER A 152 -12.61 -5.04 13.85
N TYR A 153 -13.46 -4.07 14.18
CA TYR A 153 -13.19 -2.61 14.24
C TYR A 153 -11.91 -2.17 14.99
N ASN A 154 -11.24 -3.09 15.70
CA ASN A 154 -10.02 -2.88 16.46
C ASN A 154 -8.75 -3.53 15.86
N SER A 155 -8.81 -4.11 14.66
CA SER A 155 -7.67 -4.80 14.02
C SER A 155 -7.80 -4.75 12.50
N VAL A 156 -6.69 -4.57 11.77
CA VAL A 156 -6.61 -4.69 10.30
C VAL A 156 -5.49 -5.66 9.97
N SER A 157 -5.71 -6.54 8.98
CA SER A 157 -4.73 -7.52 8.52
C SER A 157 -3.55 -6.86 7.82
N GLY A 158 -2.52 -6.44 8.56
CA GLY A 158 -1.13 -6.52 8.09
C GLY A 158 -0.64 -5.62 6.94
N GLU A 159 -1.48 -5.30 5.96
CA GLU A 159 -1.18 -4.52 4.77
C GLU A 159 -1.95 -3.19 4.83
N PRO A 160 -1.29 -2.04 4.66
CA PRO A 160 -1.97 -0.75 4.56
C PRO A 160 -2.89 -0.74 3.33
N SER A 161 -3.93 0.09 3.34
CA SER A 161 -4.92 0.27 2.26
C SER A 161 -4.28 0.16 0.88
N THR A 162 -4.69 -0.85 0.12
CA THR A 162 -3.99 -1.23 -1.13
C THR A 162 -4.93 -1.17 -2.32
N ILE A 163 -4.53 -0.43 -3.34
CA ILE A 163 -5.20 -0.37 -4.64
C ILE A 163 -4.40 -1.22 -5.62
N LYS A 164 -5.03 -2.25 -6.18
CA LYS A 164 -4.46 -3.08 -7.24
C LYS A 164 -5.14 -2.74 -8.55
N ILE A 165 -4.37 -2.43 -9.56
CA ILE A 165 -4.91 -2.04 -10.87
C ILE A 165 -4.71 -3.23 -11.80
N LYS A 166 -5.80 -3.74 -12.39
CA LYS A 166 -5.74 -4.81 -13.38
C LYS A 166 -5.79 -4.16 -14.76
N SER A 167 -4.82 -4.47 -15.64
CA SER A 167 -4.88 -4.01 -17.04
C SER A 167 -6.07 -4.67 -17.75
N ASP A 168 -6.70 -4.02 -18.74
CA ASP A 168 -6.16 -3.84 -20.10
C ASP A 168 -5.85 -2.35 -20.41
N LYS A 169 -4.57 -2.04 -20.65
CA LYS A 169 -3.97 -0.71 -20.96
C LYS A 169 -4.30 0.48 -20.03
N TRP A 170 -3.23 1.18 -19.61
CA TRP A 170 -3.25 2.26 -18.62
C TRP A 170 -3.31 3.65 -19.26
N SER A 171 -4.30 4.47 -18.88
CA SER A 171 -4.37 5.90 -19.24
C SER A 171 -4.01 6.78 -18.03
N SER A 172 -3.26 7.85 -18.27
CA SER A 172 -2.74 8.81 -17.29
C SER A 172 -3.79 9.76 -16.67
N LYS A 173 -5.10 9.51 -16.86
CA LYS A 173 -6.15 10.36 -16.29
C LYS A 173 -6.34 10.08 -14.79
N ASN A 174 -5.96 11.09 -13.99
CA ASN A 174 -6.31 11.38 -12.59
C ASN A 174 -6.70 10.18 -11.70
N ILE A 175 -5.69 9.63 -11.02
CA ILE A 175 -5.86 8.50 -10.09
C ILE A 175 -6.62 8.89 -8.80
N LEU A 176 -6.75 10.19 -8.51
CA LEU A 176 -7.25 10.70 -7.23
C LEU A 176 -8.66 11.31 -7.29
N GLU A 177 -9.46 10.99 -8.31
CA GLU A 177 -10.79 11.60 -8.43
C GLU A 177 -11.90 10.91 -7.62
N ASP A 178 -11.84 9.62 -7.25
CA ASP A 178 -13.10 8.94 -6.85
C ASP A 178 -13.18 8.27 -5.46
N HIS A 179 -12.37 8.60 -4.45
CA HIS A 179 -12.52 7.93 -3.13
C HIS A 179 -12.47 8.84 -1.90
N ALA A 180 -13.06 10.04 -1.96
CA ALA A 180 -13.21 10.88 -0.77
C ALA A 180 -14.59 11.53 -0.57
N LEU A 181 -15.60 11.28 -1.40
CA LEU A 181 -16.86 12.05 -1.35
C LEU A 181 -18.17 11.24 -1.49
N GLU A 182 -18.17 9.92 -1.30
CA GLU A 182 -19.43 9.14 -1.43
C GLU A 182 -20.12 8.76 -0.11
N GLU A 183 -19.70 9.31 1.05
CA GLU A 183 -20.40 9.10 2.33
C GLU A 183 -21.01 10.36 2.96
N LEU A 184 -21.20 11.45 2.22
CA LEU A 184 -21.87 12.66 2.75
C LEU A 184 -23.17 13.07 2.03
N GLU A 185 -23.76 12.21 1.21
CA GLU A 185 -25.07 12.49 0.59
C GLU A 185 -26.18 11.46 0.86
N ASN A 186 -25.96 10.45 1.71
CA ASN A 186 -27.06 9.59 2.16
C ASN A 186 -26.93 9.21 3.64
N GLY A 187 -27.56 10.00 4.52
CA GLY A 187 -27.80 9.64 5.93
C GLY A 187 -27.72 10.80 6.90
#